data_AF-A0A2S9YDE6-F1
#
_entry.id   AF-A0A2S9YDE6-F1
#
_cell.length_a   1.000
_cell.length_b   1.000
_cell.length_c   1.000
_cell.angle_alpha   90.00
_cell.angle_beta   90.00
_cell.angle_gamma   90.00
#
_symmetry.space_group_name_H-M   'P 1'
#
loop_
_entity.id
_entity.type
_entity.pdbx_description
1 polymer ?
#
loop_
_entity_poly.entity_id
_entity_poly.type
_entity_poly.pdbx_seq_one_letter_code
_entity_poly.pdbx_strand_id
1 'polypeptide(L)'
;MSLDPLASMSPSGRAFLARIGRRFGTEEVLAQARQTLTAHGRFGGELRLHGFSQADANLLAAAREAAAARSQSTRARAGLKVTDSNYVLGLVQAKNGRTRARSVLSATYRRLRATGGPDAEDVMTVIKRVLTETAQPGGDDQSYAEDLVLLIDTLSEPEIRDAVADSGGAEALAMATAALATLRRLDAESTTCSDDPEADAIDGLIVELARTAQFAAQAAAKEVGNRSIAMEFRLRLLG
;
A
#
# COMPACT_ATOMS: atom_id res chain seq x y z
N MET A 1 -12.22 16.81 -26.39
CA MET A 1 -10.95 16.07 -26.56
C MET A 1 -10.78 15.20 -25.33
N SER A 2 -10.80 13.87 -25.50
CA SER A 2 -10.48 12.97 -24.40
C SER A 2 -8.97 13.01 -24.21
N LEU A 3 -8.50 13.63 -23.13
CA LEU A 3 -7.10 13.51 -22.71
C LEU A 3 -6.93 12.10 -22.17
N ASP A 4 -6.08 11.28 -22.79
CA ASP A 4 -5.67 10.01 -22.21
C ASP A 4 -4.90 10.30 -20.91
N PRO A 5 -5.44 9.94 -19.73
CA PRO A 5 -4.85 10.26 -18.44
C PRO A 5 -3.55 9.48 -18.17
N LEU A 6 -3.25 8.44 -18.97
CA LEU A 6 -2.06 7.62 -18.83
C LEU A 6 -0.94 7.98 -19.81
N ALA A 7 -1.20 8.88 -20.76
CA ALA A 7 -0.28 9.17 -21.88
C ALA A 7 1.12 9.63 -21.44
N SER A 8 1.22 10.31 -20.30
CA SER A 8 2.50 10.80 -19.76
C SER A 8 3.18 9.83 -18.79
N MET A 9 2.63 8.64 -18.56
CA MET A 9 3.11 7.71 -17.54
C MET A 9 4.08 6.66 -18.10
N SER A 10 5.14 6.37 -17.32
CA SER A 10 6.07 5.30 -17.66
C SER A 10 5.39 3.93 -17.66
N PRO A 11 5.93 2.91 -18.37
CA PRO A 11 5.42 1.54 -18.30
C PRO A 11 5.34 1.00 -16.87
N SER A 12 6.37 1.24 -16.05
CA SER A 12 6.39 0.83 -14.64
C SER A 12 5.32 1.54 -13.81
N GLY A 13 5.08 2.84 -14.06
CA GLY A 13 4.01 3.59 -13.38
C GLY A 13 2.62 3.05 -13.73
N ARG A 14 2.38 2.73 -15.01
CA ARG A 14 1.12 2.11 -15.45
C ARG A 14 0.93 0.72 -14.82
N ALA A 15 1.97 -0.09 -14.74
CA ALA A 15 1.91 -1.41 -14.10
C ALA A 15 1.60 -1.31 -12.59
N PHE A 16 2.20 -0.32 -11.90
CA PHE A 16 1.91 -0.02 -10.51
C PHE A 16 0.44 0.37 -10.31
N LEU A 17 -0.07 1.30 -11.12
CA LEU A 17 -1.47 1.72 -11.04
C LEU A 17 -2.42 0.56 -11.37
N ALA A 18 -2.11 -0.26 -12.38
CA ALA A 18 -2.90 -1.42 -12.71
C ALA A 18 -3.01 -2.38 -11.51
N ARG A 19 -1.91 -2.61 -10.78
CA ARG A 19 -1.93 -3.42 -9.55
C ARG A 19 -2.91 -2.85 -8.51
N ILE A 20 -2.98 -1.53 -8.37
CA ILE A 20 -3.91 -0.87 -7.45
C ILE A 20 -5.36 -1.03 -7.92
N GLY A 21 -5.67 -0.66 -9.17
CA GLY A 21 -7.05 -0.63 -9.66
C GLY A 21 -7.71 -2.00 -9.83
N ARG A 22 -6.91 -3.06 -10.01
CA ARG A 22 -7.39 -4.46 -9.98
C ARG A 22 -8.23 -4.77 -8.74
N ARG A 23 -8.00 -4.06 -7.63
CA ARG A 23 -8.60 -4.32 -6.32
C ARG A 23 -9.94 -3.61 -6.06
N PHE A 24 -10.30 -2.59 -6.82
CA PHE A 24 -11.49 -1.74 -6.51
C PHE A 24 -12.57 -1.76 -7.58
N GLY A 25 -13.85 -1.92 -7.22
CA GLY A 25 -14.95 -1.90 -8.20
C GLY A 25 -14.91 -0.64 -9.05
N THR A 26 -14.97 -0.73 -10.38
CA THR A 26 -14.98 0.47 -11.24
C THR A 26 -16.13 1.41 -10.85
N GLU A 27 -17.29 0.87 -10.44
CA GLU A 27 -18.40 1.68 -9.91
C GLU A 27 -18.05 2.40 -8.60
N GLU A 28 -17.36 1.73 -7.68
CA GLU A 28 -16.90 2.29 -6.39
C GLU A 28 -15.85 3.37 -6.60
N VAL A 29 -14.90 3.11 -7.51
CA VAL A 29 -13.85 4.03 -7.94
C VAL A 29 -14.47 5.28 -8.56
N LEU A 30 -15.44 5.12 -9.47
CA LEU A 30 -16.17 6.24 -10.07
C LEU A 30 -16.97 7.04 -9.03
N ALA A 31 -17.61 6.36 -8.08
CA ALA A 31 -18.34 7.01 -7.00
C ALA A 31 -17.41 7.82 -6.08
N GLN A 32 -16.25 7.25 -5.71
CA GLN A 32 -15.24 7.95 -4.92
C GLN A 32 -14.64 9.14 -5.68
N ALA A 33 -14.34 9.00 -6.97
CA ALA A 33 -13.85 10.10 -7.81
C ALA A 33 -14.83 11.28 -7.80
N ARG A 34 -16.13 11.00 -7.97
CA ARG A 34 -17.18 12.02 -7.93
C ARG A 34 -17.24 12.72 -6.57
N GLN A 35 -17.16 11.96 -5.47
CA GLN A 35 -17.11 12.53 -4.12
C GLN A 35 -15.90 13.47 -3.96
N THR A 36 -14.71 13.00 -4.32
CA THR A 36 -13.46 13.77 -4.21
C THR A 36 -13.50 15.05 -5.04
N LEU A 37 -13.99 15.00 -6.29
CA LEU A 37 -14.14 16.18 -7.14
C LEU A 37 -15.16 17.18 -6.58
N THR A 38 -16.26 16.69 -6.01
CA THR A 38 -17.28 17.54 -5.36
C THR A 38 -16.74 18.21 -4.09
N ALA A 39 -15.91 17.51 -3.31
CA ALA A 39 -15.23 18.07 -2.16
C ALA A 39 -14.16 19.09 -2.59
N HIS A 40 -13.40 18.81 -3.64
CA HIS A 40 -12.41 19.74 -4.20
C HIS A 40 -13.06 21.04 -4.72
N GLY A 41 -14.25 20.98 -5.31
CA GLY A 41 -14.98 22.19 -5.70
C GLY A 41 -15.31 23.12 -4.52
N ARG A 42 -15.33 22.60 -3.29
CA ARG A 42 -15.62 23.36 -2.06
C ARG A 42 -14.36 23.78 -1.30
N PHE A 43 -13.36 22.89 -1.22
CA PHE A 43 -12.18 23.05 -0.36
C PHE A 43 -10.83 22.97 -1.10
N GLY A 44 -10.84 23.01 -2.43
CA GLY A 44 -9.62 22.84 -3.24
C GLY A 44 -8.57 23.94 -3.00
N GLY A 45 -9.01 25.14 -2.61
CA GLY A 45 -8.11 26.24 -2.24
C GLY A 45 -7.24 25.89 -1.03
N GLU A 46 -7.84 25.24 -0.04
CA GLU A 46 -7.19 24.79 1.19
C GLU A 46 -6.23 23.64 0.92
N LEU A 47 -6.56 22.70 0.02
CA LEU A 47 -5.71 21.55 -0.28
C LEU A 47 -4.44 21.88 -1.08
N ARG A 48 -4.45 22.98 -1.84
CA ARG A 48 -3.37 23.34 -2.77
C ARG A 48 -1.98 23.37 -2.13
N LEU A 49 -1.89 23.87 -0.90
CA LEU A 49 -0.62 23.98 -0.16
C LEU A 49 -0.22 22.68 0.56
N HIS A 50 -1.07 21.65 0.49
CA HIS A 50 -0.87 20.35 1.16
C HIS A 50 -0.71 19.20 0.17
N GLY A 51 -0.35 19.49 -1.08
CA GLY A 51 0.03 18.47 -2.06
C GLY A 51 -1.13 17.92 -2.90
N PHE A 52 -2.27 18.60 -2.97
CA PHE A 52 -3.32 18.28 -3.95
C PHE A 52 -3.79 19.56 -4.66
N SER A 53 -3.38 19.70 -5.92
CA SER A 53 -3.55 20.90 -6.73
C SER A 53 -4.75 20.81 -7.69
N GLN A 54 -5.06 21.93 -8.34
CA GLN A 54 -6.04 21.94 -9.44
C GLN A 54 -5.63 21.02 -10.60
N ALA A 55 -4.33 20.82 -10.84
CA ALA A 55 -3.86 19.90 -11.88
C ALA A 55 -4.20 18.44 -11.52
N ASP A 56 -4.06 18.07 -10.24
CA ASP A 56 -4.42 16.74 -9.75
C ASP A 56 -5.94 16.51 -9.82
N ALA A 57 -6.74 17.53 -9.49
CA ALA A 57 -8.19 17.49 -9.67
C ALA A 57 -8.60 17.34 -11.14
N ASN A 58 -7.91 18.01 -12.06
CA ASN A 58 -8.15 17.89 -13.49
C ASN A 58 -7.76 16.48 -14.00
N LEU A 59 -6.65 15.92 -13.52
CA LEU A 59 -6.23 14.56 -13.84
C LEU A 59 -7.24 13.53 -13.31
N LEU A 60 -7.75 13.72 -12.09
CA LEU A 60 -8.80 12.88 -11.51
C LEU A 60 -10.09 12.96 -12.33
N ALA A 61 -10.47 14.14 -12.81
CA ALA A 61 -11.62 14.32 -13.69
C ALA A 61 -11.42 13.58 -15.03
N ALA A 62 -10.25 13.71 -15.65
CA ALA A 62 -9.93 13.01 -16.90
C ALA A 62 -9.95 11.47 -16.71
N ALA A 63 -9.36 10.97 -15.62
CA ALA A 63 -9.38 9.55 -15.29
C ALA A 63 -10.80 9.03 -15.06
N ARG A 64 -11.64 9.78 -14.34
CA ARG A 64 -13.06 9.46 -14.13
C ARG A 64 -13.82 9.37 -15.46
N GLU A 65 -13.65 10.33 -16.36
CA GLU A 65 -14.33 10.32 -17.66
C GLU A 65 -13.85 9.14 -18.54
N ALA A 66 -12.54 8.83 -18.51
CA ALA A 66 -11.99 7.67 -19.22
C ALA A 66 -12.55 6.34 -18.68
N ALA A 67 -12.64 6.19 -17.35
CA ALA A 67 -13.26 5.01 -16.72
C ALA A 67 -14.77 4.90 -17.05
N ALA A 68 -15.50 6.02 -16.99
CA ALA A 68 -16.93 6.05 -17.28
C ALA A 68 -17.25 5.75 -18.76
N ALA A 69 -16.40 6.16 -19.69
CA ALA A 69 -16.55 5.82 -21.10
C ALA A 69 -16.38 4.31 -21.33
N ARG A 70 -15.41 3.68 -20.66
CA ARG A 70 -15.15 2.23 -20.73
C ARG A 70 -16.21 1.38 -20.02
N SER A 71 -16.83 1.91 -18.96
CA SER A 71 -17.91 1.19 -18.26
C SER A 71 -19.20 1.13 -19.06
N GLN A 72 -19.44 2.08 -19.98
CA GLN A 72 -20.62 2.09 -20.85
C GLN A 72 -20.52 1.09 -22.01
N SER A 73 -19.31 0.78 -22.49
CA SER A 73 -19.08 -0.21 -23.54
C SER A 73 -19.10 -1.66 -23.05
N THR A 74 -18.85 -1.88 -21.75
CA THR A 74 -18.60 -3.20 -21.18
C THR A 74 -19.72 -3.57 -20.20
N ARG A 75 -20.90 -3.91 -20.74
CA ARG A 75 -22.02 -4.44 -19.94
C ARG A 75 -21.57 -5.79 -19.34
N ALA A 76 -21.55 -5.88 -18.01
CA ALA A 76 -21.15 -7.04 -17.19
C ALA A 76 -19.63 -7.20 -16.95
N ARG A 77 -19.10 -6.47 -15.96
CA ARG A 77 -18.01 -6.95 -15.11
C ARG A 77 -18.28 -6.59 -13.65
N ALA A 78 -19.37 -7.13 -13.12
CA ALA A 78 -19.57 -7.23 -11.67
C ALA A 78 -18.85 -8.50 -11.18
N GLY A 79 -17.52 -8.52 -11.31
CA GLY A 79 -16.72 -9.41 -10.48
C GLY A 79 -16.72 -8.80 -9.08
N LEU A 80 -17.15 -9.56 -8.07
CA LEU A 80 -17.00 -9.20 -6.66
C LEU A 80 -15.51 -8.97 -6.41
N LYS A 81 -15.08 -7.70 -6.49
CA LYS A 81 -13.76 -7.31 -6.02
C LYS A 81 -13.79 -7.46 -4.51
N VAL A 82 -12.74 -8.09 -3.99
CA VAL A 82 -12.56 -8.41 -2.57
C VAL A 82 -12.39 -7.08 -1.82
N THR A 83 -13.48 -6.34 -1.63
CA THR A 83 -13.65 -5.33 -0.59
C THR A 83 -13.85 -6.09 0.71
N ASP A 84 -12.87 -6.90 1.08
CA ASP A 84 -13.08 -7.93 2.06
C ASP A 84 -12.23 -7.63 3.27
N SER A 85 -12.88 -7.59 4.43
CA SER A 85 -12.27 -7.59 5.75
C SER A 85 -11.03 -8.50 5.86
N ASN A 86 -10.99 -9.57 5.08
CA ASN A 86 -9.85 -10.49 4.90
C ASN A 86 -8.57 -9.80 4.39
N TYR A 87 -8.66 -8.85 3.47
CA TYR A 87 -7.51 -8.09 2.97
C TYR A 87 -6.93 -7.17 4.05
N VAL A 88 -7.79 -6.40 4.72
CA VAL A 88 -7.40 -5.54 5.85
C VAL A 88 -6.77 -6.38 6.96
N LEU A 89 -7.37 -7.52 7.29
CA LEU A 89 -6.83 -8.46 8.25
C LEU A 89 -5.46 -9.00 7.81
N GLY A 90 -5.28 -9.33 6.53
CA GLY A 90 -4.01 -9.77 5.96
C GLY A 90 -2.92 -8.70 6.06
N LEU A 91 -3.24 -7.44 5.76
CA LEU A 91 -2.31 -6.31 5.95
C LEU A 91 -1.93 -6.10 7.42
N VAL A 92 -2.89 -6.22 8.33
CA VAL A 92 -2.62 -6.15 9.78
C VAL A 92 -1.69 -7.28 10.21
N GLN A 93 -1.93 -8.50 9.73
CA GLN A 93 -1.06 -9.65 10.00
C GLN A 93 0.35 -9.43 9.45
N ALA A 94 0.47 -8.89 8.23
CA ALA A 94 1.76 -8.55 7.62
C ALA A 94 2.53 -7.50 8.42
N LYS A 95 1.86 -6.43 8.82
CA LYS A 95 2.44 -5.39 9.67
C LYS A 95 2.93 -5.96 11.01
N ASN A 96 2.14 -6.83 11.63
CA ASN A 96 2.49 -7.45 12.90
C ASN A 96 3.66 -8.43 12.76
N GLY A 97 3.64 -9.29 11.73
CA GLY A 97 4.74 -10.23 11.43
C GLY A 97 6.06 -9.49 11.19
N ARG A 98 6.04 -8.44 10.35
CA ARG A 98 7.20 -7.59 10.10
C ARG A 98 7.72 -6.93 11.38
N THR A 99 6.83 -6.35 12.18
CA THR A 99 7.19 -5.67 13.43
C THR A 99 7.84 -6.64 14.41
N ARG A 100 7.28 -7.84 14.55
CA ARG A 100 7.81 -8.89 15.43
C ARG A 100 9.20 -9.35 14.98
N ALA A 101 9.38 -9.68 13.69
CA ALA A 101 10.65 -10.11 13.13
C ALA A 101 11.75 -9.05 13.31
N ARG A 102 11.45 -7.78 12.98
CA ARG A 102 12.38 -6.66 13.20
C ARG A 102 12.73 -6.47 14.67
N SER A 103 11.76 -6.63 15.58
CA SER A 103 11.98 -6.50 17.02
C SER A 103 12.96 -7.55 17.53
N VAL A 104 12.83 -8.80 17.09
CA VAL A 104 13.75 -9.90 17.47
C VAL A 104 15.16 -9.60 16.94
N LEU A 105 15.29 -9.31 15.65
CA LEU A 105 16.58 -8.98 15.03
C LEU A 105 17.26 -7.78 15.71
N SER A 106 16.49 -6.73 16.03
CA SER A 106 17.00 -5.55 16.73
C SER A 106 17.48 -5.85 18.15
N ALA A 107 16.77 -6.70 18.89
CA ALA A 107 17.18 -7.14 20.22
C ALA A 107 18.46 -7.98 20.16
N THR A 108 18.53 -8.93 19.23
CA THR A 108 19.72 -9.77 18.99
C THR A 108 20.93 -8.93 18.60
N TYR A 109 20.77 -7.96 17.70
CA TYR A 109 21.85 -7.03 17.33
C TYR A 109 22.42 -6.30 18.56
N ARG A 110 21.54 -5.78 19.43
CA ARG A 110 21.98 -5.10 20.67
C ARG A 110 22.72 -6.05 21.61
N ARG A 111 22.26 -7.29 21.73
CA ARG A 111 22.90 -8.31 22.58
C ARG A 111 24.27 -8.70 22.04
N LEU A 112 24.37 -9.04 20.76
CA LEU A 112 25.64 -9.37 20.10
C LEU A 112 26.63 -8.20 20.20
N ARG A 113 26.16 -6.96 20.06
CA ARG A 113 27.01 -5.79 20.27
C ARG A 113 27.54 -5.65 21.70
N ALA A 114 26.77 -6.07 22.70
CA ALA A 114 27.11 -5.91 24.10
C ALA A 114 28.01 -7.05 24.63
N THR A 115 27.80 -8.27 24.15
CA THR A 115 28.40 -9.48 24.74
C THR A 115 28.97 -10.46 23.70
N GLY A 116 28.93 -10.12 22.40
CA GLY A 116 29.40 -11.00 21.33
C GLY A 116 30.93 -11.02 21.22
N GLY A 117 31.46 -12.19 20.83
CA GLY A 117 32.86 -12.36 20.45
C GLY A 117 33.12 -11.95 18.98
N PRO A 118 34.35 -12.16 18.47
CA PRO A 118 34.72 -11.80 17.10
C PRO A 118 33.80 -12.38 16.02
N ASP A 119 33.34 -13.62 16.21
CA ASP A 119 32.44 -14.31 15.26
C ASP A 119 31.03 -13.67 15.20
N ALA A 120 30.70 -12.74 16.10
CA ALA A 120 29.43 -12.03 16.09
C ALA A 120 29.40 -10.85 15.08
N GLU A 121 30.55 -10.39 14.59
CA GLU A 121 30.62 -9.21 13.72
C GLU A 121 29.91 -9.42 12.37
N ASP A 122 30.07 -10.59 11.77
CA ASP A 122 29.43 -10.95 10.50
C ASP A 122 27.91 -11.04 10.67
N VAL A 123 27.45 -11.75 11.71
CA VAL A 123 26.03 -11.85 12.08
C VAL A 123 25.43 -10.46 12.32
N MET A 124 26.13 -9.60 13.07
CA MET A 124 25.70 -8.23 13.32
C MET A 124 25.60 -7.40 12.03
N THR A 125 26.51 -7.59 11.08
CA THR A 125 26.52 -6.88 9.80
C THR A 125 25.30 -7.25 8.97
N VAL A 126 24.99 -8.55 8.86
CA VAL A 126 23.79 -9.03 8.16
C VAL A 126 22.51 -8.48 8.81
N ILE A 127 22.39 -8.59 10.13
CA ILE A 127 21.23 -8.07 10.87
C ILE A 127 21.05 -6.56 10.64
N LYS A 128 22.13 -5.78 10.72
CA LYS A 128 22.09 -4.33 10.55
C LYS A 128 21.65 -3.94 9.14
N ARG A 129 22.13 -4.64 8.11
CA ARG A 129 21.73 -4.42 6.71
C ARG A 129 20.22 -4.61 6.56
N VAL A 130 19.69 -5.75 6.99
CA VAL A 130 18.26 -6.09 6.87
C VAL A 130 17.38 -5.12 7.64
N LEU A 131 17.80 -4.71 8.85
CA LEU A 131 17.08 -3.70 9.63
C LEU A 131 17.03 -2.32 8.96
N THR A 132 18.05 -2.00 8.15
CA THR A 132 18.13 -0.77 7.38
C THR A 132 17.25 -0.83 6.14
N GLU A 133 17.35 -1.91 5.36
CA GLU A 133 16.55 -2.13 4.13
C GLU A 133 15.05 -2.15 4.45
N THR A 134 14.66 -2.82 5.54
CA THR A 134 13.26 -2.89 5.96
C THR A 134 12.86 -1.77 6.91
N ALA A 135 13.57 -0.62 6.97
CA ALA A 135 13.28 0.43 7.95
C ALA A 135 11.94 1.13 7.70
N GLN A 136 11.68 1.52 6.45
CA GLN A 136 10.44 2.14 6.03
C GLN A 136 9.54 1.07 5.40
N PRO A 137 8.37 0.75 5.98
CA PRO A 137 7.44 -0.10 5.26
C PRO A 137 6.96 0.67 4.04
N GLY A 138 6.95 0.06 2.86
CA GLY A 138 6.14 0.61 1.79
C GLY A 138 4.66 0.50 2.16
N GLY A 139 3.85 1.46 1.69
CA GLY A 139 2.46 1.61 2.11
C GLY A 139 1.49 0.57 1.57
N ASP A 140 1.98 -0.44 0.84
CA ASP A 140 1.18 -1.49 0.20
C ASP A 140 1.62 -2.91 0.62
N ASP A 141 0.73 -3.87 0.37
CA ASP A 141 0.94 -5.30 0.63
C ASP A 141 2.18 -5.87 -0.05
N GLN A 142 2.52 -5.43 -1.26
CA GLN A 142 3.70 -5.92 -1.94
C GLN A 142 4.97 -5.51 -1.20
N SER A 143 5.06 -4.25 -0.78
CA SER A 143 6.19 -3.77 0.01
C SER A 143 6.30 -4.54 1.33
N TYR A 144 5.17 -4.85 1.97
CA TYR A 144 5.15 -5.72 3.14
C TYR A 144 5.58 -7.15 2.81
N ALA A 145 5.20 -7.71 1.67
CA ALA A 145 5.60 -9.05 1.25
C ALA A 145 7.11 -9.12 0.97
N GLU A 146 7.68 -8.12 0.30
CA GLU A 146 9.13 -7.99 0.04
C GLU A 146 9.92 -7.89 1.36
N ASP A 147 9.48 -7.01 2.28
CA ASP A 147 10.06 -6.91 3.62
C ASP A 147 9.99 -8.26 4.37
N LEU A 148 8.84 -8.95 4.31
CA LEU A 148 8.65 -10.24 4.98
C LEU A 148 9.55 -11.32 4.40
N VAL A 149 9.73 -11.39 3.07
CA VAL A 149 10.67 -12.33 2.44
C VAL A 149 12.08 -12.12 2.99
N LEU A 150 12.58 -10.88 2.95
CA LEU A 150 13.91 -10.57 3.42
C LEU A 150 14.10 -10.91 4.91
N LEU A 151 13.09 -10.62 5.75
CA LEU A 151 13.10 -10.95 7.18
C LEU A 151 13.05 -12.46 7.45
N ILE A 152 12.26 -13.21 6.68
CA ILE A 152 12.14 -14.68 6.77
C ILE A 152 13.47 -15.33 6.39
N ASP A 153 14.06 -14.91 5.27
CA ASP A 153 15.34 -15.45 4.79
C ASP A 153 16.43 -15.23 5.84
N THR A 154 16.51 -14.01 6.38
CA THR A 154 17.46 -13.65 7.45
C THR A 154 17.26 -14.49 8.71
N LEU A 155 16.03 -14.62 9.21
CA LEU A 155 15.72 -15.44 10.40
C LEU A 155 15.95 -16.95 10.15
N SER A 156 16.01 -17.35 8.88
CA SER A 156 16.27 -18.74 8.47
C SER A 156 17.75 -19.05 8.33
N GLU A 157 18.65 -18.06 8.31
CA GLU A 157 20.10 -18.32 8.29
C GLU A 157 20.54 -19.03 9.59
N PRO A 158 21.31 -20.13 9.52
CA PRO A 158 21.65 -20.94 10.70
C PRO A 158 22.27 -20.14 11.85
N GLU A 159 23.25 -19.30 11.55
CA GLU A 159 23.97 -18.48 12.54
C GLU A 159 23.05 -17.46 13.21
N ILE A 160 22.14 -16.86 12.44
CA ILE A 160 21.14 -15.92 12.98
C ILE A 160 20.11 -16.68 13.81
N ARG A 161 19.65 -17.85 13.34
CA ARG A 161 18.68 -18.69 14.03
C ARG A 161 19.18 -19.09 15.41
N ASP A 162 20.43 -19.54 15.50
CA ASP A 162 21.09 -19.85 16.77
C ASP A 162 21.19 -18.58 17.63
N ALA A 163 21.56 -17.45 17.03
CA ALA A 163 21.61 -16.17 17.72
C ALA A 163 20.23 -15.59 18.11
N VAL A 164 19.10 -16.13 17.66
CA VAL A 164 17.75 -15.68 18.06
C VAL A 164 16.96 -16.74 18.86
N ALA A 165 17.54 -17.91 19.11
CA ALA A 165 16.87 -19.06 19.71
C ALA A 165 16.15 -18.71 21.03
N ASP A 166 16.86 -18.03 21.94
CA ASP A 166 16.32 -17.64 23.26
C ASP A 166 15.56 -16.31 23.24
N SER A 167 15.26 -15.74 22.07
CA SER A 167 14.66 -14.41 21.92
C SER A 167 13.38 -14.41 21.10
N GLY A 168 12.75 -15.57 20.97
CA GLY A 168 11.50 -15.73 20.23
C GLY A 168 11.68 -15.74 18.71
N GLY A 169 12.86 -16.14 18.24
CA GLY A 169 13.19 -16.21 16.81
C GLY A 169 12.31 -17.19 16.04
N ALA A 170 12.03 -18.36 16.61
CA ALA A 170 11.17 -19.37 16.00
C ALA A 170 9.73 -18.86 15.81
N GLU A 171 9.17 -18.20 16.82
CA GLU A 171 7.82 -17.62 16.77
C GLU A 171 7.75 -16.44 15.80
N ALA A 172 8.80 -15.61 15.75
CA ALA A 172 8.89 -14.51 14.79
C ALA A 172 8.95 -15.02 13.34
N LEU A 173 9.76 -16.06 13.08
CA LEU A 173 9.85 -16.71 11.77
C LEU A 173 8.51 -17.34 11.37
N ALA A 174 7.87 -18.08 12.27
CA ALA A 174 6.55 -18.68 12.02
C ALA A 174 5.49 -17.63 11.71
N MET A 175 5.44 -16.54 12.50
CA MET A 175 4.49 -15.45 12.30
C MET A 175 4.72 -14.71 10.98
N ALA A 176 5.97 -14.40 10.64
CA ALA A 176 6.31 -13.75 9.37
C ALA A 176 5.95 -14.64 8.17
N THR A 177 6.24 -15.95 8.25
CA THR A 177 5.91 -16.93 7.21
C THR A 177 4.40 -17.04 7.01
N ALA A 178 3.63 -17.12 8.09
CA ALA A 178 2.17 -17.17 8.03
C ALA A 178 1.56 -15.89 7.43
N ALA A 179 2.12 -14.73 7.79
CA ALA A 179 1.68 -13.46 7.24
C ALA A 179 1.98 -13.34 5.74
N LEU A 180 3.18 -13.75 5.29
CA LEU A 180 3.54 -13.79 3.87
C LEU A 180 2.64 -14.74 3.09
N ALA A 181 2.36 -15.93 3.64
CA ALA A 181 1.44 -16.89 3.02
C ALA A 181 0.02 -16.31 2.87
N THR A 182 -0.45 -15.56 3.88
CA THR A 182 -1.74 -14.87 3.82
C THR A 182 -1.77 -13.83 2.72
N LEU A 183 -0.73 -12.99 2.60
CA LEU A 183 -0.64 -12.01 1.51
C LEU A 183 -0.64 -12.68 0.13
N ARG A 184 0.15 -13.75 -0.05
CA ARG A 184 0.19 -14.49 -1.32
C ARG A 184 -1.14 -15.15 -1.67
N ARG A 185 -1.85 -15.68 -0.67
CA ARG A 185 -3.19 -16.23 -0.86
C ARG A 185 -4.18 -15.14 -1.27
N LEU A 186 -4.16 -14.00 -0.58
CA LEU A 186 -5.03 -12.87 -0.92
C LEU A 186 -4.74 -12.32 -2.33
N ASP A 187 -3.47 -12.32 -2.76
CA ASP A 187 -3.09 -11.96 -4.13
C ASP A 187 -3.64 -12.97 -5.14
N ALA A 188 -3.55 -14.27 -4.85
CA ALA A 188 -4.10 -15.33 -5.70
C ALA A 188 -5.64 -15.38 -5.74
N GLU A 189 -6.30 -15.04 -4.62
CA GLU A 189 -7.76 -14.93 -4.49
C GLU A 189 -8.30 -13.61 -5.05
N SER A 190 -7.43 -12.60 -5.19
CA SER A 190 -7.78 -11.38 -5.89
C SER A 190 -8.13 -11.75 -7.32
N THR A 191 -9.42 -11.73 -7.62
CA THR A 191 -9.91 -12.12 -8.93
C THR A 191 -9.32 -11.12 -9.92
N THR A 192 -8.58 -11.61 -10.93
CA THR A 192 -8.14 -10.81 -12.08
C THR A 192 -9.40 -10.21 -12.73
N CYS A 193 -9.74 -8.99 -12.33
CA CYS A 193 -11.04 -8.40 -12.66
C CYS A 193 -11.03 -7.69 -14.03
N SER A 194 -9.89 -7.69 -14.71
CA SER A 194 -9.75 -7.13 -16.04
C SER A 194 -8.61 -7.79 -16.81
N ASP A 195 -8.90 -8.36 -17.98
CA ASP A 195 -7.90 -8.64 -19.02
C ASP A 195 -7.39 -7.35 -19.69
N ASP A 196 -7.84 -6.19 -19.22
CA ASP A 196 -7.43 -4.85 -19.68
C ASP A 196 -6.63 -4.13 -18.58
N PRO A 197 -5.28 -4.26 -18.58
CA PRO A 197 -4.38 -3.55 -17.67
C PRO A 197 -4.50 -2.04 -17.74
N GLU A 198 -5.00 -1.48 -18.84
CA GLU A 198 -5.21 -0.04 -19.00
C GLU A 198 -6.41 0.42 -18.18
N ALA A 199 -7.51 -0.35 -18.20
CA ALA A 199 -8.68 -0.09 -17.35
C ALA A 199 -8.30 -0.15 -15.86
N ASP A 200 -7.54 -1.18 -15.47
CA ASP A 200 -7.02 -1.29 -14.12
C ASP A 200 -6.10 -0.10 -13.76
N ALA A 201 -5.27 0.37 -14.69
CA ALA A 201 -4.39 1.51 -14.44
C ALA A 201 -5.17 2.82 -14.26
N ILE A 202 -6.27 3.02 -15.00
CA ILE A 202 -7.16 4.18 -14.81
C ILE A 202 -7.83 4.10 -13.44
N ASP A 203 -8.34 2.93 -13.05
CA ASP A 203 -8.97 2.75 -11.74
C ASP A 203 -7.96 2.99 -10.60
N GLY A 204 -6.73 2.50 -10.76
CA GLY A 204 -5.65 2.74 -9.81
C GLY A 204 -5.22 4.20 -9.72
N LEU A 205 -5.21 4.93 -10.84
CA LEU A 205 -4.94 6.36 -10.86
C LEU A 205 -5.97 7.14 -10.04
N ILE A 206 -7.25 6.78 -10.18
CA ILE A 206 -8.32 7.40 -9.41
C ILE A 206 -8.13 7.14 -7.91
N VAL A 207 -7.77 5.90 -7.52
CA VAL A 207 -7.53 5.53 -6.12
C VAL A 207 -6.39 6.34 -5.52
N GLU A 208 -5.25 6.43 -6.21
CA GLU A 208 -4.07 7.16 -5.71
C GLU A 208 -4.34 8.67 -5.60
N LEU A 209 -5.05 9.26 -6.57
CA LEU A 209 -5.46 10.67 -6.49
C LEU A 209 -6.44 10.91 -5.34
N ALA A 210 -7.37 10.00 -5.09
CA ALA A 210 -8.30 10.10 -3.96
C ALA A 210 -7.57 10.00 -2.61
N ARG A 211 -6.59 9.09 -2.48
CA ARG A 211 -5.72 8.97 -1.29
C ARG A 211 -4.89 10.23 -1.06
N THR A 212 -4.28 10.74 -2.12
CA THR A 212 -3.50 11.99 -2.07
C THR A 212 -4.38 13.16 -1.61
N ALA A 213 -5.60 13.28 -2.15
CA ALA A 213 -6.56 14.30 -1.72
C ALA A 213 -6.95 14.13 -0.24
N GLN A 214 -7.14 12.90 0.25
CA GLN A 214 -7.43 12.63 1.65
C GLN A 214 -6.29 13.05 2.57
N PHE A 215 -5.04 12.71 2.23
CA PHE A 215 -3.86 13.13 3.02
C PHE A 215 -3.73 14.65 3.05
N ALA A 216 -3.88 15.32 1.91
CA ALA A 216 -3.87 16.78 1.82
C ALA A 216 -4.99 17.41 2.68
N ALA A 217 -6.20 16.84 2.62
CA ALA A 217 -7.34 17.30 3.41
C ALA A 217 -7.15 17.11 4.92
N GLN A 218 -6.50 16.03 5.36
CA GLN A 218 -6.17 15.83 6.78
C GLN A 218 -5.17 16.87 7.28
N ALA A 219 -4.15 17.20 6.48
CA ALA A 219 -3.19 18.25 6.79
C ALA A 219 -3.88 19.64 6.83
N ALA A 220 -4.67 19.97 5.81
CA ALA A 220 -5.42 21.23 5.73
C ALA A 220 -6.39 21.40 6.91
N ALA A 221 -7.13 20.34 7.25
CA ALA A 221 -8.07 20.34 8.37
C ALA A 221 -7.38 20.65 9.71
N LYS A 222 -6.15 20.16 9.89
CA LYS A 222 -5.35 20.41 11.08
C LYS A 222 -4.86 21.85 11.15
N GLU A 223 -4.38 22.40 10.04
CA GLU A 223 -3.88 23.78 9.97
C GLU A 223 -4.98 24.82 10.15
N VAL A 224 -6.12 24.65 9.45
CA VAL A 224 -7.25 25.58 9.48
C VAL A 224 -8.14 25.37 10.72
N GLY A 225 -7.96 24.25 11.45
CA GLY A 225 -8.80 23.88 12.60
C GLY A 225 -10.21 23.43 12.20
N ASN A 226 -10.45 23.13 10.92
CA ASN A 226 -11.75 22.70 10.41
C ASN A 226 -11.74 21.20 10.03
N ARG A 227 -12.28 20.37 10.92
CA ARG A 227 -12.39 18.91 10.71
C ARG A 227 -13.31 18.52 9.55
N SER A 228 -14.22 19.39 9.11
CA SER A 228 -15.14 19.07 8.02
C SER A 228 -14.40 18.81 6.71
N ILE A 229 -13.24 19.47 6.50
CA ILE A 229 -12.40 19.28 5.31
C ILE A 229 -12.01 17.81 5.18
N ALA A 230 -11.39 17.23 6.22
CA ALA A 230 -10.98 15.83 6.22
C ALA A 230 -12.16 14.84 6.06
N MET A 231 -13.33 15.16 6.64
CA MET A 231 -14.52 14.29 6.55
C MET A 231 -15.08 14.20 5.13
N GLU A 232 -14.97 15.27 4.34
CA GLU A 232 -15.49 15.33 2.98
C GLU A 232 -14.64 14.53 2.00
N PHE A 233 -13.33 14.45 2.25
CA PHE A 233 -12.36 13.64 1.49
C PHE A 233 -12.17 12.21 2.00
N ARG A 234 -13.00 11.74 2.94
CA ARG A 234 -12.88 10.36 3.46
C ARG A 234 -13.04 9.33 2.33
N LEU A 235 -12.17 8.31 2.33
CA LEU A 235 -12.24 7.16 1.45
C LEU A 235 -13.30 6.21 1.97
N ARG A 236 -14.55 6.37 1.52
CA ARG A 236 -15.66 5.51 1.98
C ARG A 236 -15.64 4.15 1.29
N LEU A 237 -15.17 4.15 0.05
CA LEU A 237 -15.21 3.01 -0.85
C LEU A 237 -13.79 2.48 -1.19
N LEU A 238 -12.76 3.28 -0.89
CA LEU A 238 -11.35 2.97 -1.22
C LEU A 238 -10.44 2.99 0.04
N GLY A 239 -11.05 2.96 1.22
CA GLY A 239 -10.39 3.09 2.53
C GLY A 239 -9.84 1.79 3.09
#